data_AF-A0A327JHM3-F1
#
_entry.id   AF-A0A327JHM3-F1
#
_cell.length_a   1.000
_cell.length_b   1.000
_cell.length_c   1.000
_cell.angle_alpha   90.00
_cell.angle_beta   90.00
_cell.angle_gamma   90.00
#
_symmetry.space_group_name_H-M   'P 1'
#
loop_
_entity.id
_entity.type
_entity.pdbx_description
1 polymer ?
#
loop_
_entity_poly.entity_id
_entity_poly.type
_entity_poly.pdbx_seq_one_letter_code
_entity_poly.pdbx_strand_id
1 'polypeptide(L)'
;EELDYAREAKHVRLYKTVLADVPIVRVPGVRPELSTKRLLTLDWLDGDKLLAFKTADIETRNRLATALYRAWWLPFSRFGVIHGDPHLGN
;
A
#
# COMPACT_ATOMS: atom_id res chain seq x y z
N GLU A 1 -4.56 7.27 17.87
CA GLU A 1 -3.92 7.52 16.56
C GLU A 1 -4.71 6.89 15.41
N GLU A 2 -5.29 5.70 15.61
CA GLU A 2 -6.17 4.96 14.68
C GLU A 2 -7.59 5.55 14.41
N LEU A 3 -7.85 6.81 14.74
CA LEU A 3 -9.18 7.43 14.57
C LEU A 3 -9.17 8.65 13.63
N ASP A 4 -8.04 8.92 12.97
CA ASP A 4 -7.87 10.08 12.10
C ASP A 4 -7.71 9.66 10.64
N TYR A 5 -8.84 9.44 9.98
CA TYR A 5 -8.87 9.13 8.56
C TYR A 5 -8.33 10.25 7.67
N ALA A 6 -8.25 11.49 8.17
CA ALA A 6 -7.60 12.56 7.41
C ALA A 6 -6.08 12.38 7.38
N ARG A 7 -5.47 11.90 8.48
CA ARG A 7 -4.06 11.50 8.52
C ARG A 7 -3.80 10.30 7.61
N GLU A 8 -4.65 9.28 7.68
CA GLU A 8 -4.51 8.09 6.84
C GLU A 8 -4.64 8.43 5.34
N ALA A 9 -5.63 9.25 4.96
CA ALA A 9 -5.77 9.73 3.59
C ALA A 9 -4.53 10.50 3.09
N LYS A 10 -3.86 11.27 3.97
CA LYS A 10 -2.60 11.95 3.63
C LYS A 10 -1.48 10.94 3.40
N HIS A 11 -1.38 9.90 4.22
CA HIS A 11 -0.39 8.84 4.03
C HIS A 11 -0.64 8.07 2.72
N VAL A 12 -1.88 7.68 2.40
CA VAL A 12 -2.19 7.01 1.11
C VAL A 12 -1.75 7.86 -0.07
N ARG A 13 -2.05 9.16 -0.08
CA ARG A 13 -1.60 10.07 -1.15
C ARG A 13 -0.08 10.18 -1.21
N LEU A 14 0.60 10.26 -0.06
CA LEU A 14 2.05 10.28 0.00
C LEU A 14 2.67 9.00 -0.59
N TYR A 15 2.15 7.83 -0.20
CA TYR A 15 2.60 6.54 -0.73
C TYR A 15 2.37 6.42 -2.23
N LYS A 16 1.22 6.90 -2.72
CA LYS A 16 0.92 6.93 -4.16
C LYS A 16 1.95 7.76 -4.93
N THR A 17 2.39 8.89 -4.39
CA THR A 17 3.44 9.72 -4.98
C THR A 17 4.81 9.05 -4.90
N VAL A 18 5.20 8.54 -3.74
CA VAL A 18 6.51 7.90 -3.51
C VAL A 18 6.72 6.66 -4.37
N LEU A 19 5.65 5.92 -4.63
CA LEU A 19 5.66 4.67 -5.40
C LEU A 19 5.25 4.86 -6.87
N ALA A 20 5.09 6.10 -7.35
CA ALA A 20 4.63 6.37 -8.71
C ALA A 20 5.51 5.72 -9.79
N ASP A 21 6.82 5.63 -9.55
CA ASP A 21 7.79 5.02 -10.46
C ASP A 21 8.04 3.52 -10.19
N VAL A 22 7.22 2.88 -9.35
CA VAL A 22 7.32 1.45 -9.00
C VAL A 22 6.12 0.70 -9.60
N PRO A 23 6.16 0.31 -10.90
CA PRO A 23 4.99 -0.21 -11.61
C PRO A 23 4.47 -1.56 -11.08
N ILE A 24 5.27 -2.25 -10.26
CA ILE A 24 4.89 -3.53 -9.66
C ILE A 24 4.09 -3.37 -8.35
N VAL A 25 3.92 -2.14 -7.86
CA VAL A 25 3.13 -1.83 -6.66
C VAL A 25 2.01 -0.86 -7.05
N ARG A 26 0.78 -1.16 -6.64
CA ARG A 26 -0.39 -0.29 -6.86
C ARG A 26 -0.87 0.24 -5.53
N VAL A 27 -1.01 1.57 -5.42
CA VAL A 27 -1.60 2.24 -4.25
C VAL A 27 -2.97 2.78 -4.67
N PRO A 28 -4.06 2.47 -3.95
CA PRO A 28 -5.38 2.97 -4.32
C PRO A 28 -5.43 4.50 -4.18
N GLY A 29 -6.23 5.17 -5.00
CA GLY A 29 -6.54 6.59 -4.79
C GLY A 29 -7.49 6.78 -3.61
N VAL A 30 -7.43 7.96 -2.99
CA VAL A 30 -8.45 8.41 -2.03
C VAL A 30 -9.60 9.03 -2.81
N ARG A 31 -10.85 8.82 -2.36
CA ARG A 31 -12.07 9.46 -2.86
C ARG A 31 -12.57 10.51 -1.85
N PRO A 32 -12.08 11.77 -1.91
CA PRO A 32 -12.41 12.79 -0.91
C PRO A 32 -13.91 13.09 -0.84
N GLU A 33 -14.60 13.01 -1.97
CA GLU A 33 -16.03 13.25 -2.12
C GLU A 33 -16.91 12.20 -1.42
N LEU A 34 -16.34 11.01 -1.16
CA LEU A 34 -16.98 9.92 -0.42
C LEU A 34 -16.41 9.73 0.99
N SER A 35 -15.39 10.52 1.36
CA SER A 35 -14.71 10.42 2.65
C SER A 35 -15.21 11.48 3.63
N THR A 36 -15.19 11.15 4.91
CA THR A 36 -15.53 12.05 6.02
C THR A 36 -14.46 11.95 7.12
N LYS A 37 -14.65 12.67 8.23
CA LYS A 37 -13.78 12.51 9.42
C LYS A 37 -13.81 11.09 10.01
N ARG A 38 -14.86 10.30 9.72
CA ARG A 38 -15.09 8.95 10.28
C ARG A 38 -15.29 7.88 9.19
N LEU A 39 -14.99 8.20 7.93
CA LEU A 39 -15.04 7.26 6.82
C LEU A 39 -13.93 7.60 5.83
N LEU A 40 -13.08 6.64 5.51
CA LEU A 40 -12.12 6.74 4.42
C LEU A 40 -12.60 5.87 3.26
N THR A 41 -12.73 6.46 2.07
CA THR A 41 -13.04 5.72 0.85
C THR A 41 -11.84 5.73 -0.08
N LEU A 42 -11.44 4.54 -0.54
CA LEU A 42 -10.33 4.32 -1.45
C LEU A 42 -10.84 3.68 -2.75
N ASP A 43 -10.05 3.79 -3.82
CA ASP A 43 -10.30 3.03 -5.05
C ASP A 43 -10.27 1.52 -4.76
N TRP A 44 -11.18 0.78 -5.38
CA TRP A 44 -11.17 -0.68 -5.32
C TRP A 44 -10.00 -1.24 -6.12
N LEU A 45 -9.29 -2.23 -5.56
CA LEU A 45 -8.22 -2.96 -6.23
C LEU A 45 -8.57 -4.44 -6.28
N ASP A 46 -8.62 -4.99 -7.49
CA ASP A 46 -8.78 -6.43 -7.69
C ASP A 46 -7.45 -7.17 -7.54
N GLY A 47 -7.52 -8.32 -6.86
CA GLY A 47 -6.41 -9.24 -6.67
C GLY A 47 -6.70 -10.29 -5.61
N ASP A 48 -5.80 -11.27 -5.52
CA ASP A 48 -5.86 -12.30 -4.48
C ASP A 48 -5.06 -11.89 -3.25
N LYS A 49 -5.46 -12.42 -2.09
CA LYS A 49 -4.73 -12.21 -0.84
C LYS A 49 -3.31 -12.77 -0.97
N LEU A 50 -2.31 -12.04 -0.47
CA LEU A 50 -0.89 -12.45 -0.56
C LEU A 50 -0.65 -13.87 -0.02
N LEU A 51 -1.38 -14.28 1.02
CA LEU A 51 -1.26 -15.61 1.63
C LEU A 51 -1.67 -16.76 0.70
N ALA A 52 -2.47 -16.49 -0.35
CA ALA A 52 -2.83 -17.49 -1.36
C ALA A 52 -1.63 -17.94 -2.19
N PHE A 53 -0.57 -17.12 -2.26
CA PHE A 53 0.63 -17.39 -3.06
C PHE A 53 1.76 -18.09 -2.28
N LYS A 54 1.51 -18.54 -1.04
CA LYS A 54 2.53 -19.21 -0.22
C LYS A 54 3.16 -20.43 -0.91
N THR A 55 2.36 -21.18 -1.64
CA THR A 55 2.76 -22.40 -2.36
C THR A 55 2.87 -22.18 -3.87
N ALA A 56 2.85 -20.93 -4.34
CA ALA A 56 3.08 -20.62 -5.74
C ALA A 56 4.51 -20.96 -6.16
N ASP A 57 4.74 -21.01 -7.47
CA ASP A 57 6.07 -21.21 -8.04
C ASP A 57 7.06 -20.11 -7.61
N ILE A 58 8.35 -20.40 -7.76
CA ILE A 58 9.42 -19.52 -7.29
C ILE A 58 9.44 -18.17 -8.02
N GLU A 59 9.05 -18.13 -9.30
CA GLU A 59 9.04 -16.90 -10.09
C GLU A 59 7.97 -15.94 -9.56
N THR A 60 6.76 -16.45 -9.34
CA THR A 60 5.65 -15.72 -8.72
C THR A 60 6.04 -15.19 -7.34
N ARG A 61 6.62 -16.05 -6.50
CA ARG A 61 7.06 -15.65 -5.14
C ARG A 61 8.17 -14.61 -5.16
N ASN A 62 9.13 -14.71 -6.08
CA ASN A 62 10.22 -13.73 -6.23
C ASN A 62 9.68 -12.36 -6.70
N ARG A 63 8.72 -12.36 -7.61
CA ARG A 63 8.06 -11.11 -8.05
C ARG A 63 7.33 -10.44 -6.90
N LEU A 64 6.57 -11.20 -6.11
CA LEU A 64 5.87 -10.69 -4.92
C LEU A 64 6.85 -10.16 -3.87
N ALA A 65 7.92 -10.90 -3.56
CA ALA A 65 8.96 -10.46 -2.63
C ALA A 65 9.64 -9.16 -3.09
N THR A 66 9.91 -9.03 -4.40
CA THR A 66 10.47 -7.81 -4.99
C THR A 66 9.52 -6.62 -4.84
N ALA A 67 8.22 -6.83 -5.09
CA ALA A 67 7.20 -5.79 -4.92
C ALA A 67 7.11 -5.33 -3.47
N LEU A 68 7.03 -6.27 -2.52
CA LEU A 68 7.01 -6.00 -1.09
C LEU A 68 8.26 -5.25 -0.62
N TYR A 69 9.44 -5.69 -1.05
CA TYR A 69 10.69 -5.02 -0.74
C TYR A 69 10.70 -3.57 -1.22
N ARG A 70 10.29 -3.31 -2.48
CA ARG A 70 10.22 -1.94 -3.00
C ARG A 70 9.18 -1.09 -2.27
N ALA A 71 8.02 -1.66 -1.94
CA ALA A 71 6.94 -0.97 -1.24
C ALA A 71 7.38 -0.48 0.17
N TRP A 72 8.27 -1.20 0.85
CA TRP A 72 8.77 -0.80 2.18
C TRP A 72 10.08 -0.03 2.15
N TRP A 73 11.05 -0.52 1.39
CA TRP A 73 12.41 0.00 1.46
C TRP A 73 12.54 1.36 0.76
N LEU A 74 11.82 1.58 -0.34
CA LEU A 74 11.92 2.84 -1.09
C LEU A 74 11.38 4.04 -0.28
N PRO A 75 10.17 4.00 0.31
CA PRO A 75 9.68 5.11 1.14
C PRO A 75 10.59 5.41 2.33
N PHE A 76 11.10 4.36 2.98
CA PHE A 76 11.98 4.53 4.12
C PHE A 76 13.32 5.15 3.73
N SER A 77 14.03 4.53 2.78
CA SER A 77 15.40 4.92 2.45
C SER A 77 15.52 6.25 1.72
N ARG A 78 14.48 6.68 0.98
CA ARG A 78 14.51 7.93 0.21
C ARG A 78 13.71 9.08 0.82
N PHE A 79 12.66 8.78 1.59
CA PHE A 79 11.73 9.80 2.06
C PHE A 79 11.59 9.81 3.59
N GLY A 80 12.22 8.87 4.31
CA GLY A 80 12.13 8.79 5.77
C GLY A 80 10.74 8.42 6.30
N VAL A 81 9.93 7.74 5.47
CA VAL A 81 8.55 7.37 5.80
C VAL A 81 8.45 5.85 5.84
N ILE A 82 7.86 5.31 6.90
CA ILE A 82 7.66 3.87 7.07
C ILE A 82 6.18 3.54 7.29
N HIS A 83 5.72 2.45 6.70
CA HIS A 83 4.42 1.86 6.97
C HIS A 83 4.61 1.01 8.23
N GLY A 84 4.23 1.55 9.39
CA GLY A 84 4.65 1.04 10.70
C GLY A 84 4.25 -0.40 11.00
N ASP A 85 3.20 -0.94 10.35
CA ASP A 85 2.78 -2.33 10.50
C ASP A 85 2.24 -2.91 9.17
N PRO A 86 2.94 -3.85 8.53
CA PRO A 86 2.45 -4.56 7.37
C PRO A 86 1.49 -5.67 7.80
N HIS A 87 0.27 -5.29 8.18
CA HIS A 87 -0.83 -6.24 8.21
C HIS A 87 -1.02 -6.79 6.79
N LEU A 88 -0.71 -8.08 6.58
CA LEU A 88 -0.77 -8.77 5.27
C LEU A 88 -2.18 -8.82 4.64
N GLY A 89 -3.18 -8.24 5.32
CA GLY A 89 -4.54 -8.06 4.84
C GLY A 89 -4.86 -6.64 4.34
N ASN A 90 -3.96 -5.68 4.53
CA ASN A 90 -4.00 -4.33 3.93
C ASN A 90 -3.17 -4.29 2.65
#